data_AF-A0A4R1BJ61-F1
#
_entry.id   AF-A0A4R1BJ61-F1
#
_cell.length_a   1.000
_cell.length_b   1.000
_cell.length_c   1.000
_cell.angle_alpha   90.00
_cell.angle_beta   90.00
_cell.angle_gamma   90.00
#
_symmetry.space_group_name_H-M   'P 1'
#
loop_
_entity.id
_entity.type
_entity.pdbx_description
1 polymer ?
#
loop_
_entity_poly.entity_id
_entity_poly.type
_entity_poly.pdbx_seq_one_letter_code
_entity_poly.pdbx_strand_id
1 'polypeptide(L)'
;MDLSVEEASVLHEALEQLLESQSFPRLERVHRLLSWRLAAASDETASGLTAELARLAREASTLEEYEAARDRVLGPILERLESPENRDP
;
A
#
# COMPACT_ATOMS: atom_id res chain seq x y z
N MET A 1 16.57 -6.39 -13.61
CA MET A 1 17.01 -5.16 -12.92
C MET A 1 16.45 -5.27 -11.53
N ASP A 2 17.33 -5.38 -10.53
CA ASP A 2 16.93 -5.39 -9.13
C ASP A 2 17.11 -3.97 -8.61
N LEU A 3 16.00 -3.34 -8.21
CA LEU A 3 16.02 -2.04 -7.53
C LEU A 3 16.27 -2.27 -6.04
N SER A 4 17.08 -1.42 -5.42
CA SER A 4 17.12 -1.32 -3.96
C SER A 4 15.76 -0.85 -3.41
N VAL A 5 15.50 -1.10 -2.12
CA VAL A 5 14.28 -0.63 -1.45
C VAL A 5 14.19 0.90 -1.49
N GLU A 6 15.32 1.58 -1.39
CA GLU A 6 15.40 3.05 -1.48
C GLU A 6 15.02 3.54 -2.89
N GLU A 7 15.61 2.98 -3.95
CA GLU A 7 15.25 3.34 -5.33
C GLU A 7 13.79 3.01 -5.66
N ALA A 8 13.28 1.88 -5.16
CA ALA A 8 11.89 1.50 -5.31
C ALA A 8 10.95 2.49 -4.59
N SER A 9 11.33 2.97 -3.41
CA SER A 9 10.58 3.99 -2.66
C SER A 9 10.54 5.33 -3.41
N VAL A 10 11.68 5.79 -3.93
CA VAL A 10 11.76 7.02 -4.73
C VAL A 10 10.90 6.91 -6.00
N LEU A 11 10.95 5.77 -6.69
CA LEU A 11 10.13 5.53 -7.86
C LEU A 11 8.62 5.51 -7.52
N HIS A 12 8.25 4.91 -6.39
CA HIS A 12 6.87 4.90 -5.93
C HIS A 12 6.34 6.32 -5.70
N GLU A 13 7.11 7.14 -4.99
CA GLU A 13 6.75 8.54 -4.75
C GLU A 13 6.64 9.35 -6.04
N ALA A 14 7.56 9.17 -6.99
CA ALA A 14 7.49 9.83 -8.29
C ALA A 14 6.25 9.39 -9.10
N LEU A 15 5.86 8.12 -9.02
CA LEU A 15 4.64 7.61 -9.67
C LEU A 15 3.38 8.16 -9.01
N GLU A 16 3.33 8.24 -7.68
CA GLU A 16 2.22 8.84 -6.94
C GLU A 16 1.99 10.29 -7.40
N GLN A 17 3.04 11.13 -7.36
CA GLN A 17 2.97 12.54 -7.79
C GLN A 17 2.47 12.69 -9.24
N LEU A 18 2.89 11.80 -10.13
CA LEU A 18 2.45 11.81 -11.52
C LEU A 18 0.97 11.43 -11.64
N LEU A 19 0.52 10.43 -10.88
CA LEU A 19 -0.84 9.90 -10.92
C LEU A 19 -1.86 10.84 -10.24
N GLU A 20 -1.45 11.64 -9.27
CA GLU A 20 -2.27 12.71 -8.68
C GLU A 20 -2.76 13.71 -9.73
N SER A 21 -1.93 13.99 -10.74
CA SER A 21 -2.24 14.97 -11.79
C SER A 21 -3.05 14.37 -12.94
N GLN A 22 -2.86 13.08 -13.24
CA GLN A 22 -3.50 12.42 -14.37
C GLN A 22 -3.56 10.90 -14.19
N SER A 23 -4.73 10.32 -14.48
CA SER A 23 -4.90 8.87 -14.52
C SER A 23 -4.21 8.25 -15.74
N PHE A 24 -3.36 7.26 -15.48
CA PHE A 24 -2.69 6.46 -16.49
C PHE A 24 -2.84 4.97 -16.11
N PRO A 25 -3.81 4.22 -16.68
CA PRO A 25 -4.14 2.87 -16.22
C PRO A 25 -2.96 1.89 -16.15
N ARG A 26 -2.00 2.03 -17.07
CA ARG A 26 -0.77 1.21 -17.05
C ARG A 26 0.14 1.58 -15.88
N LEU A 27 0.28 2.86 -15.57
CA LEU A 27 1.09 3.33 -14.44
C LEU A 27 0.40 3.07 -13.11
N GLU A 28 -0.93 3.12 -13.03
CA GLU A 28 -1.69 2.75 -11.83
C GLU A 28 -1.44 1.29 -11.43
N ARG A 29 -1.40 0.35 -12.39
CA ARG A 29 -1.06 -1.04 -12.09
C ARG A 29 0.38 -1.18 -11.61
N VAL A 30 1.32 -0.47 -12.24
CA VAL A 30 2.74 -0.49 -11.84
C VAL A 30 2.92 0.10 -10.44
N HIS A 31 2.25 1.21 -10.15
CA HIS A 31 2.23 1.87 -8.86
C HIS A 31 1.75 0.91 -7.77
N ARG A 32 0.57 0.30 -7.94
CA ARG A 32 0.02 -0.67 -6.97
C ARG A 32 0.92 -1.89 -6.77
N LEU A 33 1.52 -2.40 -7.84
CA LEU A 33 2.51 -3.49 -7.75
C LEU A 33 3.73 -3.06 -6.91
N LEU A 34 4.24 -1.85 -7.12
CA LEU A 34 5.39 -1.31 -6.41
C LEU A 34 5.05 -1.09 -4.92
N SER A 35 3.87 -0.55 -4.61
CA SER A 35 3.38 -0.42 -3.23
C SER A 35 3.35 -1.76 -2.51
N TRP A 36 2.85 -2.82 -3.18
CA TRP A 36 2.83 -4.17 -2.62
C TRP A 36 4.25 -4.70 -2.33
N ARG A 37 5.18 -4.53 -3.28
CA ARG A 37 6.57 -4.99 -3.10
C ARG A 37 7.29 -4.24 -1.99
N LEU A 38 7.06 -2.94 -1.85
CA LEU A 38 7.60 -2.14 -0.75
C LEU A 38 7.00 -2.54 0.61
N ALA A 39 5.71 -2.85 0.67
CA ALA A 39 5.09 -3.39 1.87
C ALA A 39 5.72 -4.74 2.27
N ALA A 40 5.97 -5.63 1.30
CA ALA A 40 6.62 -6.91 1.57
C ALA A 40 8.08 -6.76 2.04
N ALA A 41 8.78 -5.75 1.50
CA ALA A 41 10.16 -5.41 1.85
C ALA A 41 10.28 -4.56 3.13
N SER A 42 9.17 -4.17 3.74
CA SER A 42 9.18 -3.36 4.97
C SER A 42 9.83 -4.12 6.13
N ASP A 43 10.61 -3.37 6.92
CA ASP A 43 11.41 -3.88 8.02
C ASP A 43 10.58 -4.67 9.05
N GLU A 44 11.19 -5.70 9.63
CA GLU A 44 10.64 -6.53 10.70
C GLU A 44 10.45 -5.75 12.01
N THR A 45 11.07 -4.57 12.13
CA THR A 45 10.88 -3.67 13.28
C THR A 45 9.56 -2.90 13.25
N ALA A 46 8.80 -2.97 12.15
CA ALA A 46 7.45 -2.40 12.07
C ALA A 46 6.53 -3.00 13.14
N SER A 47 5.57 -2.20 13.62
CA SER A 47 4.56 -2.66 14.58
C SER A 47 3.14 -2.22 14.20
N GLY A 48 2.13 -2.82 14.82
CA GLY A 48 0.74 -2.49 14.59
C GLY A 48 0.30 -2.75 13.14
N LEU A 49 -0.44 -1.81 12.57
CA LEU A 49 -1.01 -1.94 11.23
C LEU A 49 0.06 -2.11 10.15
N THR A 50 1.21 -1.42 10.26
CA THR A 50 2.30 -1.54 9.29
C THR A 50 2.88 -2.94 9.26
N ALA A 51 3.08 -3.57 10.43
CA ALA A 51 3.57 -4.94 10.51
C ALA A 51 2.57 -5.95 9.90
N GLU A 52 1.28 -5.73 10.16
CA GLU A 52 0.21 -6.58 9.62
C GLU A 52 0.14 -6.48 8.10
N LEU A 53 0.22 -5.28 7.54
CA LEU A 53 0.25 -5.09 6.08
C LEU A 53 1.51 -5.70 5.45
N ALA A 54 2.67 -5.58 6.09
CA ALA A 54 3.90 -6.21 5.62
C ALA A 54 3.81 -7.75 5.64
N ARG A 55 3.19 -8.32 6.68
CA ARG A 55 2.93 -9.77 6.77
C ARG A 55 2.01 -10.23 5.62
N LEU A 56 0.88 -9.56 5.42
CA LEU A 56 -0.05 -9.87 4.33
C LEU A 56 0.63 -9.75 2.95
N ALA A 57 1.48 -8.74 2.77
CA ALA A 57 2.23 -8.54 1.53
C ALA A 57 3.20 -9.70 1.25
N ARG A 58 3.83 -10.28 2.28
CA ARG A 58 4.72 -11.43 2.15
C ARG A 58 3.99 -12.76 1.91
N GLU A 59 2.79 -12.91 2.44
CA GLU A 59 1.97 -14.13 2.30
C GLU A 59 1.25 -14.22 0.95
N ALA A 60 0.91 -13.09 0.35
CA ALA A 60 0.24 -13.04 -0.93
C ALA A 60 1.13 -13.56 -2.07
N SER A 61 0.55 -14.33 -2.98
CA SER A 61 1.22 -14.78 -4.21
C SER A 61 0.96 -13.84 -5.39
N THR A 62 -0.08 -13.01 -5.30
CA THR A 62 -0.48 -12.04 -6.34
C THR A 62 -0.82 -10.68 -5.74
N LEU A 63 -0.80 -9.64 -6.59
CA LEU A 63 -1.18 -8.28 -6.17
C LEU A 63 -2.64 -8.27 -5.72
N GLU A 64 -3.49 -8.97 -6.47
CA GLU A 64 -4.92 -9.05 -6.24
C GLU A 64 -5.24 -9.75 -4.90
N GLU A 65 -4.47 -10.77 -4.50
CA GLU A 65 -4.59 -11.39 -3.18
C GLU A 65 -4.20 -10.44 -2.05
N TYR A 66 -3.09 -9.70 -2.22
CA TYR A 66 -2.64 -8.71 -1.25
C TYR A 66 -3.67 -7.59 -1.09
N GLU A 67 -4.17 -7.02 -2.19
CA GLU A 67 -5.19 -5.95 -2.17
C GLU A 67 -6.46 -6.43 -1.46
N ALA A 68 -6.95 -7.64 -1.79
CA ALA A 68 -8.12 -8.20 -1.13
C ALA A 68 -7.91 -8.42 0.37
N ALA A 69 -6.70 -8.81 0.80
CA ALA A 69 -6.37 -8.99 2.21
C ALA A 69 -6.22 -7.65 2.95
N ARG A 70 -5.53 -6.70 2.35
CA ARG A 70 -5.38 -5.33 2.84
C ARG A 70 -6.76 -4.69 3.04
N ASP A 71 -7.64 -4.79 2.07
CA ASP A 71 -8.96 -4.16 2.12
C ASP A 71 -9.84 -4.77 3.23
N ARG A 72 -9.73 -6.08 3.49
CA ARG A 72 -10.40 -6.73 4.64
C ARG A 72 -9.91 -6.20 5.99
N VAL A 73 -8.62 -5.85 6.11
CA VAL A 73 -8.04 -5.29 7.34
C VAL A 73 -8.36 -3.80 7.48
N LEU A 74 -8.22 -3.04 6.40
CA LEU A 74 -8.41 -1.59 6.41
C LEU A 74 -9.86 -1.16 6.46
N GLY A 75 -10.78 -1.91 5.82
CA GLY A 75 -12.20 -1.55 5.72
C GLY A 75 -12.82 -1.17 7.07
N PRO A 76 -12.78 -2.04 8.10
CA PRO A 76 -13.32 -1.74 9.42
C PRO A 76 -12.64 -0.54 10.12
N ILE A 77 -11.35 -0.32 9.85
CA ILE A 77 -10.60 0.81 10.42
C ILE A 77 -11.10 2.11 9.79
N LEU A 78 -11.24 2.15 8.46
CA LEU A 78 -11.72 3.31 7.72
C LEU A 78 -13.18 3.62 8.07
N GLU A 79 -14.06 2.61 8.13
CA GLU A 79 -15.45 2.77 8.56
C GLU A 79 -15.55 3.42 9.95
N ARG A 80 -14.69 3.00 10.89
CA ARG A 80 -14.65 3.61 12.22
C ARG A 80 -14.15 5.05 12.16
N LEU A 81 -13.11 5.35 11.39
CA LEU A 81 -12.59 6.71 11.21
C LEU A 81 -13.62 7.65 10.56
N GLU A 82 -14.46 7.13 9.67
CA GLU A 82 -15.51 7.92 8.99
C GLU A 82 -16.77 8.12 9.84
N SER A 83 -16.87 7.46 11.00
CA SER A 83 -18.04 7.57 11.88
C SER A 83 -18.27 9.02 12.35
N PRO A 84 -19.53 9.44 12.59
CA PRO A 84 -19.85 10.80 13.05
C PRO A 84 -19.13 11.23 14.33
N GLU A 85 -18.76 10.26 15.18
CA GLU A 85 -18.02 10.48 16.43
C GLU A 85 -16.57 10.92 16.20
N ASN A 86 -16.00 10.59 15.04
CA ASN A 86 -14.62 10.90 14.64
C ASN A 86 -14.53 12.00 13.57
N ARG A 87 -15.67 12.54 13.10
CA ARG A 87 -15.69 13.71 12.23
C ARG A 87 -15.57 14.97 13.08
N ASP A 88 -14.64 15.87 12.74
CA ASP A 88 -14.55 17.19 13.37
C ASP A 88 -15.91 17.89 13.28
N PRO A 89 -16.39 18.53 14.38
CA PRO A 89 -17.70 19.18 14.45
C PRO A 89 -17.81 20.43 13.56
#